data_AF-V4UTR5-F1
#
_entry.id   AF-V4UTR5-F1
#
_cell.length_a   1.000
_cell.length_b   1.000
_cell.length_c   1.000
_cell.angle_alpha   90.00
_cell.angle_beta   90.00
_cell.angle_gamma   90.00
#
_symmetry.space_group_name_H-M   'P 1'
#
loop_
_entity.id
_entity.type
_entity.pdbx_description
1 polymer ?
#
loop_
_entity_poly.entity_id
_entity_poly.type
_entity_poly.pdbx_seq_one_letter_code
_entity_poly.pdbx_strand_id
1 'polypeptide(L)'
;MQSSSAQNWLSSQGSSSGLIVKRTIRVDIPVEKYPNFNFVGRLLGPRGNSLKRVEASTECRVLIRGRGSIKDPAREEMMRGKPGYEHLNEPLHILVEAELPVEIVDARLMQAREILEDLLKPVDESHDFYKKQQLRELALLNGTLREEGSPMSGSVSPFHNSLGMKRAKTRG
;
A
#
# COMPACT_ATOMS: atom_id res chain seq x y z
N MET A 1 -60.49 36.50 -29.80
CA MET A 1 -60.29 36.92 -28.40
C MET A 1 -59.72 35.76 -27.63
N GLN A 2 -58.54 35.96 -27.02
CA GLN A 2 -58.00 35.40 -25.77
C GLN A 2 -57.94 33.87 -25.60
N SER A 3 -56.95 33.24 -24.95
CA SER A 3 -55.56 33.50 -24.57
C SER A 3 -55.20 32.33 -23.64
N SER A 4 -53.97 31.80 -23.77
CA SER A 4 -53.22 31.09 -22.71
C SER A 4 -53.74 29.68 -22.33
N SER A 5 -52.92 28.68 -22.03
CA SER A 5 -51.77 28.74 -21.13
C SER A 5 -50.89 27.50 -21.30
N ALA A 6 -49.58 27.70 -21.36
CA ALA A 6 -48.58 26.66 -21.17
C ALA A 6 -48.73 26.03 -19.77
N GLN A 7 -48.60 24.70 -19.68
CA GLN A 7 -48.39 24.01 -18.42
C GLN A 7 -47.13 23.15 -18.51
N ASN A 8 -46.16 23.59 -17.72
CA ASN A 8 -44.88 23.01 -17.36
C ASN A 8 -45.08 21.85 -16.35
N TRP A 9 -44.05 21.00 -16.20
CA TRP A 9 -43.69 20.10 -15.08
C TRP A 9 -43.67 18.58 -15.35
N LEU A 10 -42.46 18.01 -15.50
CA LEU A 10 -41.84 17.05 -14.57
C LEU A 10 -40.35 16.85 -14.96
N SER A 11 -39.42 17.61 -14.39
CA SER A 11 -38.54 17.22 -13.27
C SER A 11 -37.20 16.58 -13.70
N SER A 12 -36.15 17.40 -13.61
CA SER A 12 -34.91 17.12 -12.89
C SER A 12 -34.19 15.80 -13.18
N GLN A 13 -33.26 15.80 -14.14
CA GLN A 13 -32.03 15.02 -13.97
C GLN A 13 -30.92 15.99 -13.61
N GLY A 14 -30.36 15.75 -12.44
CA GLY A 14 -29.57 16.68 -11.66
C GLY A 14 -28.52 17.38 -12.49
N SER A 15 -28.51 18.70 -12.36
CA SER A 15 -27.27 19.45 -12.46
C SER A 15 -26.40 18.99 -11.28
N SER A 16 -25.79 17.79 -11.39
CA SER A 16 -24.59 17.48 -10.63
C SER A 16 -23.60 18.50 -11.15
N SER A 17 -23.44 19.59 -10.42
CA SER A 17 -22.48 20.61 -10.76
C SER A 17 -21.15 19.86 -10.85
N GLY A 18 -20.65 19.65 -12.07
CA GLY A 18 -19.41 18.91 -12.36
C GLY A 18 -18.16 19.64 -11.84
N LEU A 19 -18.32 20.41 -10.76
CA LEU A 19 -17.33 21.10 -9.99
C LEU A 19 -16.50 20.03 -9.28
N ILE A 20 -15.46 19.62 -9.98
CA ILE A 20 -14.35 18.86 -9.41
C ILE A 20 -13.64 19.80 -8.45
N VAL A 21 -13.54 19.39 -7.20
CA VAL A 21 -12.80 20.13 -6.18
C VAL A 21 -11.65 19.26 -5.69
N LYS A 22 -10.51 19.92 -5.44
CA LYS A 22 -9.38 19.28 -4.78
C LYS A 22 -9.51 19.48 -3.27
N ARG A 23 -9.55 18.38 -2.53
CA ARG A 23 -9.57 18.37 -1.07
C ARG A 23 -8.38 17.57 -0.57
N THR A 24 -7.79 18.00 0.54
CA THR A 24 -6.65 17.33 1.16
C THR A 24 -6.92 17.16 2.65
N ILE A 25 -6.66 15.97 3.17
CA ILE A 25 -6.68 15.68 4.61
C ILE A 25 -5.29 15.23 5.06
N ARG A 26 -4.98 15.53 6.31
CA ARG A 26 -3.76 15.07 6.98
C ARG A 26 -4.14 14.07 8.06
N VAL A 27 -3.44 12.94 8.08
CA VAL A 27 -3.57 11.87 9.09
C VAL A 27 -2.22 11.70 9.76
N ASP A 28 -2.12 12.04 11.04
CA ASP A 28 -0.88 11.89 11.81
C ASP A 28 -0.69 10.43 12.26
N ILE A 29 0.56 9.94 12.18
CA ILE A 29 0.90 8.57 12.59
C ILE A 29 1.45 8.60 14.02
N PRO A 30 0.88 7.82 14.97
CA PRO A 30 1.32 7.81 16.36
C PRO A 30 2.60 6.98 16.55
N VAL A 31 3.68 7.35 15.87
CA VAL A 31 5.00 6.69 15.96
C VAL A 31 5.58 6.75 17.37
N GLU A 32 5.27 7.80 18.13
CA GLU A 32 5.73 7.97 19.51
C GLU A 32 5.09 6.94 20.47
N LYS A 33 3.84 6.52 20.20
CA LYS A 33 3.15 5.53 21.02
C LYS A 33 3.62 4.10 20.72
N TYR A 34 4.05 3.84 19.48
CA TYR A 34 4.43 2.52 19.01
C TYR A 34 5.72 2.56 18.18
N PRO A 35 6.89 2.86 18.79
CA PRO A 35 8.15 3.03 18.07
C PRO A 35 8.67 1.75 17.41
N ASN A 36 8.26 0.57 17.90
CA ASN A 36 8.66 -0.72 17.35
C ASN A 36 7.79 -1.18 16.17
N PHE A 37 6.76 -0.41 15.81
CA PHE A 37 5.81 -0.79 14.77
C PHE A 37 6.09 -0.08 13.44
N ASN A 38 6.25 -0.86 12.38
CA ASN A 38 6.56 -0.35 11.04
C ASN A 38 5.29 0.06 10.26
N PHE A 39 4.74 1.23 10.59
CA PHE A 39 3.54 1.78 9.93
C PHE A 39 3.70 1.91 8.40
N VAL A 40 4.82 2.49 7.95
CA VAL A 40 5.09 2.70 6.51
C VAL A 40 5.13 1.37 5.76
N GLY A 41 5.80 0.36 6.33
CA GLY A 41 5.89 -0.97 5.73
C GLY A 41 4.53 -1.67 5.62
N ARG A 42 3.71 -1.59 6.68
CA ARG A 42 2.34 -2.14 6.69
C ARG A 42 1.43 -1.44 5.67
N LEU A 43 1.56 -0.13 5.55
CA LEU A 43 0.76 0.67 4.64
C LEU A 43 1.12 0.42 3.16
N LEU A 44 2.41 0.45 2.81
CA LEU A 44 2.85 0.14 1.44
C LEU A 44 2.56 -1.31 1.08
N GLY A 45 2.84 -2.24 1.99
CA GLY A 45 2.81 -3.66 1.72
C GLY A 45 3.84 -4.09 0.66
N PRO A 46 3.71 -5.31 0.10
CA PRO A 46 4.66 -5.85 -0.86
C PRO A 46 4.71 -4.97 -2.12
N ARG A 47 5.90 -4.46 -2.45
CA ARG A 47 6.16 -3.59 -3.61
C ARG A 47 5.25 -2.34 -3.70
N GLY A 48 4.65 -1.90 -2.58
CA GLY A 48 3.70 -0.78 -2.58
C GLY A 48 2.29 -1.16 -3.09
N ASN A 49 2.00 -2.44 -3.32
CA ASN A 49 0.71 -2.87 -3.86
C ASN A 49 -0.46 -2.58 -2.92
N SER A 50 -0.25 -2.65 -1.61
CA SER A 50 -1.33 -2.43 -0.65
C SER A 50 -1.80 -0.98 -0.68
N LEU A 51 -0.86 -0.03 -0.66
CA LEU A 51 -1.17 1.38 -0.80
C LEU A 51 -1.86 1.68 -2.15
N LYS A 52 -1.34 1.12 -3.25
CA LYS A 52 -1.96 1.27 -4.58
C LYS A 52 -3.41 0.77 -4.63
N ARG A 53 -3.72 -0.34 -3.96
CA ARG A 53 -5.10 -0.86 -3.88
C ARG A 53 -6.00 0.10 -3.11
N VAL A 54 -5.53 0.68 -2.01
CA VAL A 54 -6.28 1.69 -1.25
C VAL A 54 -6.54 2.92 -2.12
N GLU A 55 -5.49 3.46 -2.77
CA GLU A 55 -5.62 4.60 -3.69
C GLU A 55 -6.61 4.33 -4.84
N ALA A 56 -6.53 3.15 -5.46
CA ALA A 56 -7.42 2.75 -6.54
C ALA A 56 -8.87 2.54 -6.07
N SER A 57 -9.07 2.04 -4.84
CA SER A 57 -10.42 1.82 -4.29
C SER A 57 -11.08 3.13 -3.86
N THR A 58 -10.32 4.08 -3.31
CA THR A 58 -10.87 5.34 -2.81
C THR A 58 -10.82 6.46 -3.83
N GLU A 59 -10.15 6.25 -4.97
CA GLU A 59 -9.88 7.29 -5.98
C GLU A 59 -9.19 8.52 -5.37
N CYS A 60 -8.35 8.26 -4.36
CA CYS A 60 -7.58 9.28 -3.65
C CYS A 60 -6.10 9.02 -3.85
N ARG A 61 -5.31 10.09 -3.83
CA ARG A 61 -3.85 10.04 -3.83
C ARG A 61 -3.33 10.08 -2.40
N VAL A 62 -2.51 9.13 -2.02
CA VAL A 62 -1.99 9.00 -0.66
C VAL A 62 -0.48 9.22 -0.67
N LEU A 63 -0.02 10.23 0.06
CA LEU A 63 1.38 10.63 0.14
C LEU A 63 1.88 10.49 1.57
N ILE A 64 2.90 9.67 1.78
CA ILE A 64 3.58 9.54 3.07
C ILE A 64 4.64 10.63 3.15
N ARG A 65 4.59 11.43 4.21
CA ARG A 65 5.45 12.59 4.46
C ARG A 65 5.88 12.59 5.93
N GLY A 66 6.74 13.53 6.30
CA GLY A 66 7.34 13.55 7.63
C GLY A 66 8.67 12.81 7.75
N ARG A 67 9.25 12.91 8.96
CA ARG A 67 10.45 12.23 9.41
C ARG A 67 10.23 10.72 9.49
N GLY A 68 11.16 9.94 8.93
CA GLY A 68 11.06 8.48 8.83
C GLY A 68 10.23 7.98 7.64
N SER A 69 9.86 8.87 6.71
CA SER A 69 9.23 8.47 5.44
C SER A 69 10.22 7.79 4.49
N ILE A 70 11.52 8.07 4.65
CA ILE A 70 12.59 7.45 3.88
C ILE A 70 13.18 6.31 4.72
N LYS A 71 13.30 5.13 4.11
CA LYS A 71 13.84 3.93 4.78
C LYS A 71 15.23 4.15 5.36
N ASP A 72 16.09 4.86 4.63
CA ASP A 72 17.48 5.11 5.00
C ASP A 72 17.64 6.49 5.68
N PRO A 73 17.94 6.53 7.00
CA PRO A 73 18.00 7.80 7.74
C PRO A 73 19.13 8.72 7.28
N ALA A 74 20.26 8.16 6.83
CA ALA A 74 21.36 8.94 6.27
C ALA A 74 20.96 9.66 4.96
N ARG A 75 20.14 9.00 4.15
CA ARG A 75 19.59 9.60 2.92
C ARG A 75 18.54 10.65 3.25
N GLU A 76 17.72 10.40 4.26
CA GLU A 76 16.75 11.37 4.76
C GLU A 76 17.44 12.67 5.19
N GLU A 77 18.49 12.57 6.00
CA GLU A 77 19.24 13.73 6.48
C GLU A 77 19.93 14.51 5.35
N MET A 78 20.47 13.82 4.34
CA MET A 78 21.05 14.46 3.16
C MET A 78 20.03 15.19 2.29
N MET A 79 18.76 14.73 2.29
CA MET A 79 17.68 15.37 1.54
C MET A 79 16.97 16.45 2.35
N ARG A 80 17.16 16.48 3.67
CA ARG A 80 16.62 17.50 4.55
C ARG A 80 17.13 18.89 4.16
N GLY A 81 16.21 19.84 4.02
CA GLY A 81 16.53 21.22 3.60
C GLY A 81 16.62 21.42 2.08
N LYS A 82 16.42 20.38 1.26
CA LYS A 82 16.26 20.53 -0.19
C LYS A 82 14.83 20.97 -0.53
N PRO A 83 14.63 21.76 -1.61
CA PRO A 83 13.30 22.10 -2.08
C PRO A 83 12.50 20.82 -2.38
N GLY A 84 11.27 20.75 -1.84
CA GLY A 84 10.41 19.57 -1.94
C GLY A 84 10.55 18.54 -0.81
N TYR A 85 11.53 18.68 0.09
CA TYR A 85 11.76 17.80 1.25
C TYR A 85 11.61 18.52 2.60
N GLU A 86 10.96 19.68 2.62
CA GLU A 86 10.72 20.47 3.85
C GLU A 86 9.90 19.69 4.88
N HIS A 87 9.03 18.81 4.41
CA HIS A 87 8.23 17.91 5.24
C HIS A 87 9.06 16.94 6.10
N LEU A 88 10.35 16.75 5.83
CA LEU A 88 11.21 15.89 6.67
C LEU A 88 11.43 16.46 8.08
N ASN A 89 11.11 17.73 8.30
CA ASN A 89 11.10 18.34 9.64
C ASN A 89 9.84 18.02 10.45
N GLU A 90 8.76 17.61 9.78
CA GLU A 90 7.48 17.34 10.41
C GLU A 90 7.43 15.89 10.95
N PRO A 91 6.59 15.59 11.96
CA PRO A 91 6.37 14.21 12.38
C PRO A 91 5.80 13.36 11.23
N LEU A 92 5.99 12.04 11.29
CA LEU A 92 5.49 11.12 10.27
C LEU A 92 3.96 11.26 10.12
N HIS A 93 3.52 11.60 8.91
CA HIS A 93 2.10 11.81 8.61
C HIS A 93 1.77 11.40 7.17
N ILE A 94 0.49 11.22 6.91
CA ILE A 94 -0.05 10.85 5.60
C ILE A 94 -0.91 12.00 5.11
N LEU A 95 -0.67 12.44 3.88
CA LEU A 95 -1.54 13.37 3.16
C LEU A 95 -2.39 12.58 2.19
N VAL A 96 -3.70 12.72 2.29
CA VAL A 96 -4.63 12.15 1.31
C VAL A 96 -5.25 13.29 0.52
N GLU A 97 -5.00 13.30 -0.78
CA GLU A 97 -5.56 14.27 -1.71
C GLU A 97 -6.63 13.57 -2.56
N ALA A 98 -7.81 14.18 -2.68
CA ALA A 98 -8.88 13.72 -3.56
C ALA A 98 -9.25 14.84 -4.51
N GLU A 99 -9.37 14.53 -5.80
CA GLU A 99 -9.80 15.44 -6.84
C GLU A 99 -11.04 14.84 -7.51
N LEU A 100 -12.19 15.13 -6.92
CA LEU A 100 -13.47 14.50 -7.25
C LEU A 100 -14.60 15.54 -7.20
N PRO A 101 -15.79 15.24 -7.76
CA PRO A 101 -16.95 16.09 -7.61
C PRO A 101 -17.25 16.39 -6.13
N VAL A 102 -17.61 17.65 -5.84
CA VAL A 102 -17.88 18.13 -4.48
C VAL A 102 -18.89 17.27 -3.70
N GLU A 103 -19.80 16.62 -4.41
CA GLU A 103 -20.84 15.75 -3.84
C GLU A 103 -20.26 14.46 -3.23
N ILE A 104 -19.15 13.93 -3.77
CA ILE A 104 -18.58 12.64 -3.37
C ILE A 104 -17.20 12.76 -2.71
N VAL A 105 -16.50 13.87 -2.91
CA VAL A 105 -15.11 14.06 -2.46
C VAL A 105 -14.98 13.87 -0.95
N ASP A 106 -15.92 14.41 -0.17
CA ASP A 106 -15.91 14.33 1.29
C ASP A 106 -16.16 12.89 1.75
N ALA A 107 -17.05 12.15 1.08
CA ALA A 107 -17.31 10.74 1.36
C ALA A 107 -16.09 9.85 1.02
N ARG A 108 -15.44 10.07 -0.11
CA ARG A 108 -14.24 9.31 -0.52
C ARG A 108 -13.04 9.60 0.38
N LEU A 109 -12.86 10.86 0.81
CA LEU A 109 -11.84 11.21 1.77
C LEU A 109 -12.07 10.56 3.13
N MET A 110 -13.31 10.54 3.63
CA MET A 110 -13.65 9.83 4.86
C MET A 110 -13.37 8.33 4.75
N GLN A 111 -13.74 7.70 3.62
CA GLN A 111 -13.46 6.30 3.37
C GLN A 111 -11.95 6.01 3.38
N ALA A 112 -11.15 6.82 2.67
CA ALA A 112 -9.70 6.68 2.67
C ALA A 112 -9.12 6.85 4.08
N ARG A 113 -9.61 7.85 4.82
CA ARG A 113 -9.21 8.08 6.21
C ARG A 113 -9.49 6.88 7.10
N GLU A 114 -10.68 6.30 7.02
CA GLU A 114 -11.07 5.16 7.86
C GLU A 114 -10.17 3.94 7.60
N ILE A 115 -9.91 3.63 6.33
CA ILE A 115 -8.99 2.54 5.95
C ILE A 115 -7.58 2.82 6.48
N LEU A 116 -7.09 4.06 6.36
CA LEU A 116 -5.77 4.43 6.88
C LEU A 116 -5.73 4.34 8.41
N GLU A 117 -6.72 4.86 9.11
CA GLU A 117 -6.81 4.81 10.57
C GLU A 117 -6.86 3.37 11.09
N ASP A 118 -7.53 2.46 10.38
CA ASP A 118 -7.53 1.04 10.71
C ASP A 118 -6.14 0.40 10.52
N LEU A 119 -5.44 0.74 9.43
CA LEU A 119 -4.07 0.28 9.18
C LEU A 119 -3.05 0.86 10.18
N LEU A 120 -3.33 2.04 10.75
CA LEU A 120 -2.52 2.70 11.78
C LEU A 120 -2.82 2.19 13.19
N LYS A 121 -3.83 1.35 13.40
CA LYS A 121 -4.04 0.69 14.69
C LYS A 121 -3.11 -0.52 14.79
N PRO A 122 -2.19 -0.56 15.77
CA PRO A 122 -1.40 -1.75 16.02
C PRO A 122 -2.35 -2.86 16.50
N VAL A 123 -2.52 -3.87 15.66
CA VAL A 123 -3.23 -5.11 15.99
C VAL A 123 -2.19 -6.13 16.42
N ASP A 124 -2.52 -6.94 17.42
CA ASP A 124 -1.65 -8.02 17.87
C ASP A 124 -1.28 -8.95 16.70
N GLU A 125 0.00 -9.33 16.60
CA GLU A 125 0.53 -10.11 15.46
C GLU A 125 -0.22 -11.43 15.24
N SER A 126 -0.79 -11.99 16.30
CA SER A 126 -1.58 -13.22 16.24
C SER A 126 -2.89 -13.02 15.45
N HIS A 127 -3.49 -11.83 15.53
CA HIS A 127 -4.72 -11.43 14.82
C HIS A 127 -4.48 -10.58 13.57
N ASP A 128 -3.23 -10.26 13.24
CA ASP A 128 -2.89 -9.46 12.06
C ASP A 128 -2.91 -10.30 10.77
N PHE A 129 -4.11 -10.69 10.36
CA PHE A 129 -4.36 -11.40 9.10
C PHE A 129 -3.90 -10.59 7.88
N TYR A 130 -3.96 -9.26 7.98
CA TYR A 130 -3.53 -8.37 6.90
C TYR A 130 -2.02 -8.46 6.65
N LYS A 131 -1.22 -8.40 7.72
CA LYS A 131 0.24 -8.61 7.65
C LYS A 131 0.59 -10.03 7.16
N LYS A 132 -0.11 -11.06 7.63
CA LYS A 132 0.09 -12.44 7.15
C LYS A 132 -0.17 -12.57 5.65
N GLN A 133 -1.24 -11.95 5.16
CA GLN A 133 -1.58 -11.95 3.73
C GLN A 133 -0.53 -11.21 2.90
N GLN A 134 -0.06 -10.04 3.37
CA GLN A 134 1.00 -9.28 2.71
C GLN A 134 2.33 -10.06 2.65
N LEU A 135 2.72 -10.73 3.74
CA LEU A 135 3.93 -11.57 3.78
C LEU A 135 3.82 -12.77 2.84
N ARG A 136 2.63 -13.39 2.76
CA ARG A 136 2.35 -14.46 1.81
C ARG A 136 2.46 -13.99 0.35
N GLU A 137 1.84 -12.84 0.02
CA GLU A 137 1.94 -12.21 -1.30
C GLU A 137 3.41 -11.88 -1.63
N LEU A 138 4.16 -11.33 -0.66
CA LEU A 138 5.59 -11.05 -0.83
C LEU A 138 6.43 -12.31 -1.10
N ALA A 139 6.18 -13.39 -0.35
CA ALA A 139 6.90 -14.66 -0.51
C ALA A 139 6.65 -15.31 -1.87
N LEU A 140 5.42 -15.18 -2.39
CA LEU A 140 5.06 -15.61 -3.75
C LEU A 140 5.76 -14.75 -4.81
N LEU A 141 5.74 -13.42 -4.66
CA LEU A 141 6.39 -12.49 -5.59
C LEU A 141 7.91 -12.63 -5.62
N ASN A 142 8.53 -13.04 -4.51
CA ASN A 142 9.97 -13.31 -4.44
C ASN A 142 10.33 -14.73 -4.91
N GLY A 143 9.35 -15.55 -5.32
CA GLY A 143 9.59 -16.92 -5.78
C GLY A 143 10.05 -17.89 -4.67
N THR A 144 9.96 -17.48 -3.41
CA THR A 144 10.37 -18.28 -2.24
C THR A 144 9.23 -19.13 -1.68
N LEU A 145 7.98 -18.84 -2.05
CA LEU A 145 6.85 -19.68 -1.71
C LEU A 145 6.80 -20.86 -2.67
N ARG A 146 7.39 -21.98 -2.25
CA ARG A 146 7.08 -23.30 -2.81
C ARG A 146 5.66 -23.64 -2.39
N GLU A 147 4.76 -23.80 -3.35
CA GLU A 147 3.39 -24.23 -3.12
C GLU A 147 3.43 -25.61 -2.46
N GLU A 148 3.13 -25.67 -1.15
CA GLU A 148 2.92 -26.93 -0.41
C GLU A 148 1.55 -27.47 -0.85
N GLY A 149 1.56 -28.12 -2.01
CA GLY A 149 0.35 -28.60 -2.70
C GLY A 149 0.60 -29.71 -3.73
N SER A 150 1.80 -30.30 -3.79
CA SER A 150 2.04 -31.52 -4.58
C SER A 150 2.78 -32.57 -3.73
N PRO A 151 2.12 -33.68 -3.34
CA PRO A 151 2.87 -34.88 -2.99
C PRO A 151 3.38 -35.48 -4.30
N MET A 152 4.66 -35.90 -4.30
CA MET A 152 5.41 -36.49 -5.43
C MET A 152 5.86 -35.44 -6.46
N SER A 153 7.16 -35.25 -6.70
CA SER A 153 8.10 -36.31 -7.06
C SER A 153 9.48 -35.98 -6.52
N GLY A 154 10.04 -36.89 -5.73
CA GLY A 154 11.48 -36.90 -5.49
C GLY A 154 12.16 -37.07 -6.84
N SER A 155 12.86 -36.03 -7.30
CA SER A 155 13.89 -36.18 -8.33
C SER A 155 15.04 -36.92 -7.67
N VAL A 156 14.90 -38.25 -7.62
CA VAL A 156 16.01 -39.19 -7.53
C VAL A 156 16.98 -38.84 -8.66
N SER A 157 18.17 -38.39 -8.28
CA SER A 157 19.30 -38.20 -9.19
C SER A 157 19.54 -39.49 -9.99
N PRO A 158 19.48 -39.49 -11.33
CA PRO A 158 19.81 -40.66 -12.12
C PRO A 158 21.30 -40.62 -12.46
N PHE A 159 22.16 -40.68 -11.44
CA PHE A 159 23.58 -40.96 -11.64
C PHE A 159 24.07 -41.92 -10.55
N HIS A 160 23.56 -43.14 -10.62
CA HIS A 160 24.34 -44.29 -10.21
C HIS A 160 24.56 -45.14 -11.45
N ASN A 161 25.78 -45.13 -12.00
CA ASN A 161 26.34 -46.40 -12.41
C ASN A 161 27.85 -46.47 -12.17
N SER A 162 28.16 -47.48 -11.37
CA SER A 162 29.45 -48.00 -10.94
C SER A 162 30.37 -48.37 -12.11
N LEU A 163 31.56 -47.75 -12.15
CA LEU A 163 32.84 -48.34 -12.56
C LEU A 163 33.90 -47.64 -11.70
N GLY A 164 34.34 -48.20 -10.57
CA GLY A 164 35.29 -49.31 -10.58
C GLY A 164 36.63 -48.82 -11.14
N MET A 165 37.59 -48.45 -10.28
CA MET A 165 39.05 -48.72 -10.41
C MET A 165 39.85 -48.02 -9.28
N LYS A 166 40.15 -48.85 -8.29
CA LYS A 166 41.29 -48.93 -7.36
C LYS A 166 42.33 -47.78 -7.33
N ARG A 167 42.56 -47.33 -6.08
CA ARG A 167 43.81 -46.78 -5.52
C ARG A 167 45.09 -47.34 -6.17
N ALA A 168 45.99 -46.45 -6.56
CA ALA A 168 47.41 -46.74 -6.69
C ALA A 168 48.24 -45.56 -6.13
N LYS A 169 49.36 -45.91 -5.50
CA LYS A 169 50.28 -45.07 -4.72
C LYS A 169 51.65 -45.26 -5.35
N THR A 170 52.35 -44.24 -5.84
CA THR A 170 53.81 -44.25 -5.98
C THR A 170 54.40 -42.84 -6.16
N ARG A 171 55.58 -42.69 -5.55
CA ARG A 171 56.54 -41.58 -5.56
C ARG A 171 57.04 -41.17 -6.95
N GLY A 172 57.57 -39.95 -7.03
CA GLY A 172 58.48 -39.42 -8.03
C GLY A 172 58.83 -38.00 -7.66
#